data_AF-A0A527ZJ10-F1
#
_entry.id   AF-A0A527ZJ10-F1
#
_cell.length_a   1.000
_cell.length_b   1.000
_cell.length_c   1.000
_cell.angle_alpha   90.00
_cell.angle_beta   90.00
_cell.angle_gamma   90.00
#
_symmetry.space_group_name_H-M   'P 1'
#
loop_
_entity.id
_entity.type
_entity.pdbx_description
1 polymer ?
#
loop_
_entity_poly.entity_id
_entity_poly.type
_entity_poly.pdbx_seq_one_letter_code
_entity_poly.pdbx_strand_id
1 'polypeptide(L)'
;MSDVDESLDLTEINAVRSLLTSKPRPVGWDERRARLDEVGSVWPIADDIRCEDAVFDGLEGEWSLAPGSDRDKVLLFFHGGGYCSG
;
A
#
# COMPACT_ATOMS: atom_id res chain seq x y z
N MET A 1 29.87 28.07 13.50
CA MET A 1 28.71 27.16 13.55
C MET A 1 27.95 27.41 12.26
N SER A 2 28.19 26.59 11.25
CA SER A 2 27.55 26.72 9.94
C SER A 2 26.10 26.28 10.04
N ASP A 3 25.20 27.22 9.81
CA ASP A 3 23.80 26.95 9.49
C ASP A 3 23.75 26.14 8.20
N VAL A 4 23.49 24.85 8.32
CA VAL A 4 23.06 24.04 7.18
C VAL A 4 21.54 24.14 7.16
N ASP A 5 21.04 25.14 6.44
CA ASP A 5 19.67 25.17 5.95
C ASP A 5 19.58 24.15 4.80
N GLU A 6 19.44 22.87 5.16
CA GLU A 6 19.08 21.83 4.21
C GLU A 6 17.60 22.02 3.89
N SER A 7 17.33 22.84 2.88
CA SER A 7 16.00 22.97 2.29
C SER A 7 15.48 21.58 1.92
N LEU A 8 14.56 21.04 2.72
CA LEU A 8 13.92 19.75 2.47
C LEU A 8 13.24 19.80 1.08
N ASP A 9 13.68 18.94 0.16
CA ASP A 9 12.98 18.74 -1.10
C ASP A 9 11.63 18.05 -0.82
N LEU A 10 10.54 18.77 -1.06
CA LEU A 10 9.17 18.30 -0.84
C LEU A 10 8.46 17.89 -2.14
N THR A 11 9.19 17.78 -3.26
CA THR A 11 8.60 17.55 -4.58
C THR A 11 7.77 16.26 -4.61
N GLU A 12 8.33 15.14 -4.15
CA GLU A 12 7.66 13.84 -4.18
C GLU A 12 6.45 13.78 -3.26
N ILE A 13 6.57 14.26 -2.01
CA ILE A 13 5.44 14.27 -1.07
C ILE A 13 4.31 15.18 -1.54
N ASN A 14 4.62 16.29 -2.23
CA ASN A 14 3.60 17.16 -2.82
C ASN A 14 2.88 16.51 -4.00
N ALA A 15 3.57 15.70 -4.80
CA ALA A 15 2.94 14.90 -5.85
C ALA A 15 1.93 13.89 -5.25
N VAL A 16 2.31 13.20 -4.17
CA VAL A 16 1.41 12.27 -3.45
C VAL A 16 0.20 13.01 -2.88
N ARG A 17 0.40 14.15 -2.22
CA ARG A 17 -0.72 14.97 -1.68
C ARG A 17 -1.68 15.44 -2.78
N SER A 18 -1.15 15.83 -3.93
CA SER A 18 -1.95 16.22 -5.09
C SER A 18 -2.80 15.04 -5.58
N LEU A 19 -2.22 13.86 -5.77
CA LEU A 19 -2.96 12.65 -6.14
C LEU A 19 -4.08 12.34 -5.14
N LEU A 20 -3.76 12.31 -3.84
CA LEU A 20 -4.72 11.95 -2.79
C LEU A 20 -5.90 12.93 -2.67
N THR A 21 -5.71 14.18 -3.09
CA THR A 21 -6.74 15.24 -3.04
C THR A 21 -7.45 15.47 -4.38
N SER A 22 -7.02 14.80 -5.46
CA SER A 22 -7.55 14.98 -6.82
C SER A 22 -9.02 14.60 -7.00
N LYS A 23 -9.60 13.84 -6.06
CA LYS A 23 -11.01 13.39 -6.11
C LYS A 23 -11.72 13.64 -4.78
N PRO A 24 -13.04 13.95 -4.81
CA PRO A 24 -13.82 14.13 -3.59
C PRO A 24 -13.80 12.87 -2.72
N ARG A 25 -13.92 13.07 -1.41
CA ARG A 25 -13.96 11.96 -0.45
C ARG A 25 -15.34 11.32 -0.45
N PRO A 26 -15.47 10.02 -0.73
CA PRO A 26 -16.78 9.36 -0.71
C PRO A 26 -17.33 9.23 0.72
N VAL A 27 -18.66 9.18 0.83
CA VAL A 27 -19.36 9.04 2.10
C VAL A 27 -19.66 7.57 2.41
N GLY A 28 -20.20 6.84 1.43
CA GLY A 28 -20.55 5.43 1.58
C GLY A 28 -19.32 4.51 1.58
N TRP A 29 -19.48 3.32 2.18
CA TRP A 29 -18.38 2.38 2.36
C TRP A 29 -17.96 1.72 1.06
N ASP A 30 -18.90 1.40 0.18
CA ASP A 30 -18.60 0.75 -1.10
C ASP A 30 -17.79 1.69 -2.00
N GLU A 31 -18.15 2.97 -2.07
CA GLU A 31 -17.36 3.95 -2.83
C GLU A 31 -16.01 4.23 -2.18
N ARG A 32 -15.90 4.11 -0.85
CA ARG A 32 -14.60 4.22 -0.16
C ARG A 32 -13.67 3.07 -0.49
N ARG A 33 -14.18 1.83 -0.55
CA ARG A 33 -13.39 0.64 -0.94
C ARG A 33 -12.95 0.73 -2.39
N ALA A 34 -13.88 1.01 -3.31
CA ALA A 34 -13.55 1.17 -4.73
C ALA A 34 -12.50 2.28 -4.97
N ARG A 35 -12.59 3.40 -4.22
CA ARG A 35 -11.57 4.46 -4.30
C ARG A 35 -10.22 4.02 -3.75
N LEU A 36 -10.20 3.19 -2.70
CA LEU A 36 -8.95 2.66 -2.14
C LEU A 36 -8.24 1.80 -3.19
N ASP A 37 -8.96 0.88 -3.83
CA ASP A 37 -8.43 0.03 -4.91
C ASP A 37 -7.91 0.88 -6.07
N GLU A 38 -8.69 1.87 -6.49
CA GLU A 38 -8.31 2.75 -7.60
C GLU A 38 -7.02 3.53 -7.28
N VAL A 39 -6.94 4.19 -6.12
CA VAL A 39 -5.76 4.99 -5.76
C VAL A 39 -4.56 4.09 -5.49
N GLY A 40 -4.77 2.93 -4.86
CA GLY A 40 -3.71 1.94 -4.58
C GLY A 40 -3.11 1.37 -5.86
N SER A 41 -3.92 1.16 -6.89
CA SER A 41 -3.48 0.62 -8.19
C SER A 41 -2.52 1.52 -8.97
N VAL A 42 -2.38 2.80 -8.59
CA VAL A 42 -1.40 3.73 -9.19
C VAL A 42 0.04 3.25 -8.98
N TRP A 43 0.29 2.54 -7.88
CA TRP A 43 1.56 1.86 -7.62
C TRP A 43 1.33 0.37 -7.53
N PRO A 44 1.43 -0.35 -8.66
CA PRO A 44 1.28 -1.80 -8.65
C PRO A 44 2.41 -2.44 -7.82
N ILE A 45 2.20 -3.71 -7.47
CA ILE A 45 3.26 -4.53 -6.91
C ILE A 45 4.45 -4.58 -7.86
N ALA A 46 5.67 -4.65 -7.32
CA ALA A 46 6.87 -4.78 -8.14
C ALA A 46 6.84 -6.10 -8.94
N ASP A 47 7.28 -6.03 -10.20
CA ASP A 47 7.18 -7.13 -11.18
C ASP A 47 7.93 -8.41 -10.78
N ASP A 48 8.90 -8.30 -9.88
CA ASP A 48 9.72 -9.42 -9.40
C ASP A 48 9.17 -10.07 -8.13
N ILE A 49 8.05 -9.57 -7.58
CA ILE A 49 7.36 -10.21 -6.47
C ILE A 49 6.46 -11.31 -7.01
N ARG A 50 6.71 -12.55 -6.58
CA ARG A 50 5.85 -13.68 -6.91
C ARG A 50 4.71 -13.76 -5.90
N CYS A 51 3.48 -13.65 -6.37
CA CYS A 51 2.27 -13.83 -5.57
C CYS A 51 1.76 -15.27 -5.71
N GLU A 52 1.40 -15.91 -4.59
CA GLU A 52 0.76 -17.24 -4.58
C GLU A 52 -0.45 -17.21 -3.65
N ASP A 53 -1.59 -17.71 -4.13
CA ASP A 53 -2.79 -17.86 -3.30
C ASP A 53 -2.52 -18.80 -2.12
N ALA A 54 -3.07 -18.45 -0.96
CA ALA A 54 -3.03 -19.26 0.25
C ALA A 54 -4.42 -19.34 0.88
N VAL A 55 -4.70 -20.46 1.53
CA VAL A 55 -5.86 -20.61 2.42
C VAL A 55 -5.37 -21.03 3.78
N PHE A 56 -5.70 -20.23 4.79
CA PHE A 56 -5.36 -20.50 6.19
C PHE A 56 -6.65 -20.54 7.02
N ASP A 57 -7.00 -21.73 7.53
CA ASP A 57 -8.24 -21.94 8.30
C ASP A 57 -9.51 -21.43 7.57
N GLY A 58 -9.55 -21.62 6.25
CA GLY A 58 -10.66 -21.16 5.40
C GLY A 58 -10.65 -19.67 5.05
N LEU A 59 -9.68 -18.89 5.55
CA LEU A 59 -9.46 -17.50 5.16
C LEU A 59 -8.55 -17.45 3.92
N GLU A 60 -8.97 -16.66 2.94
CA GLU A 60 -8.14 -16.33 1.78
C GLU A 60 -6.97 -15.43 2.20
N GLY A 61 -5.80 -15.72 1.65
CA GLY A 61 -4.61 -14.92 1.82
C GLY A 61 -3.68 -15.07 0.62
N GLU A 62 -2.54 -14.39 0.68
CA GLU A 62 -1.54 -14.41 -0.37
C GLU A 62 -0.15 -14.50 0.25
N TRP A 63 0.71 -15.30 -0.37
CA TRP A 63 2.16 -15.21 -0.20
C TRP A 63 2.72 -14.20 -1.18
N SER A 64 3.30 -13.11 -0.68
CA SER A 64 4.08 -12.17 -1.49
C SER A 64 5.58 -12.48 -1.33
N LEU A 65 6.19 -13.12 -2.33
CA LEU A 65 7.54 -13.68 -2.27
C LEU A 65 8.53 -12.82 -3.07
N ALA A 66 9.28 -11.97 -2.38
CA ALA A 66 10.36 -11.20 -2.98
C ALA A 66 11.57 -12.08 -3.35
N PRO A 67 12.39 -11.70 -4.35
CA PRO A 67 13.59 -12.45 -4.70
C PRO A 67 14.54 -12.63 -3.51
N GLY A 68 15.05 -13.85 -3.31
CA GLY A 68 15.95 -14.16 -2.21
C GLY A 68 15.28 -14.34 -0.84
N SER A 69 13.95 -14.34 -0.76
CA SER A 69 13.23 -14.62 0.48
C SER A 69 13.60 -16.00 1.06
N ASP A 70 13.81 -16.04 2.37
CA ASP A 70 14.09 -17.26 3.13
C ASP A 70 12.76 -17.93 3.52
N ARG A 71 12.55 -19.18 3.09
CA ARG A 71 11.28 -19.89 3.27
C ARG A 71 10.97 -20.21 4.73
N ASP A 72 11.97 -20.20 5.61
CA ASP A 72 11.80 -20.47 7.04
C ASP A 72 11.53 -19.19 7.85
N LYS A 73 11.58 -18.01 7.20
CA LYS A 73 11.33 -16.71 7.84
C LYS A 73 10.07 -16.08 7.27
N VAL A 74 8.98 -16.19 8.03
CA VAL A 74 7.64 -15.76 7.61
C VAL A 74 7.22 -14.50 8.36
N LEU A 75 6.66 -13.53 7.62
CA LEU A 75 5.93 -12.39 8.17
C LEU A 75 4.43 -12.60 7.96
N LEU A 76 3.67 -12.71 9.04
CA LEU A 76 2.21 -12.62 8.98
C LEU A 76 1.82 -11.14 8.97
N PHE A 77 1.23 -10.70 7.85
CA PHE A 77 0.83 -9.31 7.65
C PHE A 77 -0.68 -9.17 7.64
N PHE A 78 -1.20 -8.16 8.34
CA PHE A 78 -2.59 -7.75 8.29
C PHE A 78 -2.64 -6.30 7.79
N HIS A 79 -3.38 -6.06 6.71
CA HIS A 79 -3.48 -4.73 6.12
C HIS A 79 -4.23 -3.75 7.05
N GLY A 80 -4.04 -2.45 6.80
CA GLY A 80 -4.74 -1.38 7.50
C GLY A 80 -6.19 -1.20 7.05
N GLY A 81 -6.73 0.02 7.16
CA GLY A 81 -8.09 0.33 6.69
C GLY A 81 -9.18 0.23 7.76
N GLY A 82 -8.78 0.24 9.04
CA GLY A 82 -9.68 0.50 10.16
C GLY A 82 -10.81 -0.51 10.31
N TYR A 83 -10.55 -1.77 9.96
CA TYR A 83 -11.51 -2.89 10.00
C TYR A 83 -12.71 -2.79 9.04
N CYS A 84 -12.78 -1.74 8.22
CA CYS A 84 -13.93 -1.48 7.34
C CYS A 84 -13.57 -1.58 5.85
N SER A 85 -12.29 -1.42 5.52
CA SER A 85 -11.74 -1.42 4.17
C SER A 85 -10.36 -2.06 4.18
N GLY A 86 -9.92 -2.55 3.02
CA GLY A 86 -8.67 -3.25 2.81
C GLY A 86 -8.42 -3.34 1.33
#